data_AF-A0A1E4K6S1-F1
#
_entry.id   AF-A0A1E4K6S1-F1
#
_cell.length_a   1.000
_cell.length_b   1.000
_cell.length_c   1.000
_cell.angle_alpha   90.00
_cell.angle_beta   90.00
_cell.angle_gamma   90.00
#
_symmetry.space_group_name_H-M   'P 1'
#
loop_
_entity.id
_entity.type
_entity.pdbx_description
1 polymer ?
#
loop_
_entity_poly.entity_id
_entity_poly.type
_entity_poly.pdbx_seq_one_letter_code
_entity_poly.pdbx_strand_id
1 'polypeptide(L)'
;MRTIRYLRHEYMWPRPERRHAQLIVLVYDIPYFGACGIFPPLQVCNQIFAHGGSQGGMSPGTAWKPSGIDACEYAELAEAVRTLEPRTLADKARYAHVAFAFDSGFDRIADHLEGVHAVCEKHREAFHRRLRDLAD
;
A
#
# COMPACT_ATOMS: atom_id res chain seq x y z
N MET A 1 -4.34 -12.68 10.67
CA MET A 1 -3.57 -12.00 9.60
C MET A 1 -2.10 -12.33 9.76
N ARG A 2 -1.42 -12.69 8.65
CA ARG A 2 0.00 -13.07 8.69
C ARG A 2 0.90 -11.91 9.10
N THR A 3 2.03 -12.24 9.71
CA THR A 3 3.13 -11.29 9.94
C THR A 3 4.22 -11.44 8.90
N ILE A 4 4.85 -10.33 8.51
CA ILE A 4 5.90 -10.30 7.50
C ILE A 4 7.12 -9.53 8.03
N ARG A 5 8.31 -9.96 7.61
CA ARG A 5 9.58 -9.26 7.84
C ARG A 5 9.93 -8.44 6.61
N TYR A 6 10.31 -7.19 6.81
CA TYR A 6 10.66 -6.27 5.73
C TYR A 6 11.64 -5.20 6.22
N LEU A 7 12.15 -4.43 5.28
CA LEU A 7 13.08 -3.33 5.47
C LEU A 7 12.41 -2.03 5.05
N ARG A 8 12.56 -0.98 5.86
CA ARG A 8 12.27 0.39 5.44
C ARG A 8 13.55 1.10 5.10
N HIS A 9 13.55 1.76 3.96
CA HIS A 9 14.64 2.61 3.51
C HIS A 9 14.17 4.06 3.65
N GLU A 10 15.04 4.90 4.22
CA GLU A 10 14.85 6.35 4.25
C GLU A 10 15.84 7.01 3.31
N TYR A 11 15.41 8.10 2.67
CA TYR A 11 16.28 8.87 1.79
C TYR A 11 17.49 9.40 2.58
N MET A 12 18.69 9.26 2.02
CA MET A 12 19.97 9.64 2.63
C MET A 12 20.36 8.87 3.92
N TRP A 13 19.57 7.91 4.37
CA TRP A 13 19.90 7.12 5.56
C TRP A 13 20.50 5.75 5.19
N PRO A 14 21.75 5.46 5.60
CA PRO A 14 22.50 4.31 5.06
C PRO A 14 22.02 2.95 5.59
N ARG A 15 21.30 2.91 6.72
CA ARG A 15 20.91 1.64 7.37
C ARG A 15 19.39 1.48 7.41
N PRO A 16 18.81 0.51 6.71
CA PRO A 16 17.36 0.32 6.74
C PRO A 16 16.87 -0.10 8.13
N GLU A 17 15.67 0.35 8.48
CA GLU A 17 14.96 -0.13 9.67
C GLU A 17 14.41 -1.54 9.40
N ARG A 18 14.71 -2.50 10.28
CA ARG A 18 14.16 -3.85 10.19
C ARG A 18 12.81 -3.89 10.89
N ARG A 19 11.78 -4.37 10.18
CA ARG A 19 10.42 -4.47 10.69
C ARG A 19 9.95 -5.91 10.70
N HIS A 20 9.11 -6.24 11.67
CA HIS A 20 8.32 -7.47 11.72
C HIS A 20 6.91 -7.09 12.20
N ALA A 21 5.95 -7.07 11.28
CA ALA A 21 4.61 -6.54 11.55
C ALA A 21 3.53 -7.32 10.78
N GLN A 22 2.26 -7.06 11.08
CA GLN A 22 1.14 -7.60 10.32
C GLN A 22 1.15 -7.08 8.87
N LEU A 23 0.59 -7.86 7.94
CA LEU A 23 0.56 -7.53 6.52
C LEU A 23 -0.05 -6.14 6.22
N ILE A 24 -1.08 -5.74 6.97
CA ILE A 24 -1.69 -4.41 6.83
C ILE A 24 -0.69 -3.27 7.09
N VAL A 25 0.23 -3.44 8.03
CA VAL A 25 1.28 -2.44 8.31
C VAL A 25 2.24 -2.33 7.12
N LEU A 26 2.61 -3.47 6.50
CA LEU A 26 3.41 -3.46 5.28
C LEU A 26 2.70 -2.72 4.15
N VAL A 27 1.40 -2.94 3.96
CA VAL A 27 0.62 -2.24 2.93
C VAL A 27 0.70 -0.73 3.09
N TYR A 28 0.58 -0.22 4.32
CA TYR A 28 0.74 1.19 4.63
C TYR A 28 2.20 1.68 4.67
N ASP A 29 3.18 0.81 4.47
CA ASP A 29 4.59 1.16 4.30
C ASP A 29 5.06 1.12 2.87
N ILE A 30 4.35 0.43 1.98
CA ILE A 30 4.68 0.39 0.56
C ILE A 30 4.30 1.72 -0.07
N PRO A 31 5.25 2.48 -0.63
CA PRO A 31 4.94 3.71 -1.36
C PRO A 31 3.98 3.39 -2.51
N TYR A 32 2.91 4.18 -2.62
CA TYR A 32 1.93 4.06 -3.71
C TYR A 32 1.24 2.69 -3.82
N PHE A 33 1.12 1.92 -2.72
CA PHE A 33 0.44 0.62 -2.75
C PHE A 33 -0.97 0.70 -3.36
N GLY A 34 -1.75 1.70 -2.94
CA GLY A 34 -3.03 2.04 -3.56
C GLY A 34 -2.90 3.29 -4.42
N ALA A 35 -3.08 3.14 -5.73
CA ALA A 35 -3.07 4.26 -6.66
C ALA A 35 -4.17 5.26 -6.28
N CYS A 36 -3.80 6.54 -6.11
CA CYS A 36 -4.73 7.60 -5.79
C CYS A 36 -5.69 7.28 -4.60
N GLY A 37 -5.21 6.51 -3.62
CA GLY A 37 -5.96 6.12 -2.43
C GLY A 37 -6.99 5.00 -2.65
N ILE A 38 -6.96 4.29 -3.78
CA ILE A 38 -7.80 3.11 -4.01
C ILE A 38 -7.02 1.84 -3.72
N PHE A 39 -7.60 0.94 -2.93
CA PHE A 39 -7.01 -0.34 -2.60
C PHE A 39 -7.04 -1.28 -3.81
N PRO A 40 -5.92 -1.92 -4.17
CA PRO A 40 -5.84 -2.75 -5.37
C PRO A 40 -6.57 -4.10 -5.22
N PRO A 41 -7.01 -4.71 -6.34
CA PRO A 41 -7.53 -6.07 -6.37
C PRO A 41 -6.42 -7.10 -6.10
N LEU A 42 -6.80 -8.33 -5.76
CA LEU A 42 -5.89 -9.42 -5.38
C LEU A 42 -4.75 -9.65 -6.38
N GLN A 43 -5.06 -9.63 -7.68
CA GLN A 43 -4.10 -9.87 -8.75
C GLN A 43 -2.99 -8.81 -8.74
N VAL A 44 -3.38 -7.54 -8.55
CA VAL A 44 -2.45 -6.42 -8.46
C VAL A 44 -1.67 -6.46 -7.13
N CYS A 45 -2.33 -6.78 -6.00
CA CYS A 45 -1.63 -7.04 -4.73
C CYS A 45 -0.52 -8.08 -4.90
N ASN A 46 -0.81 -9.19 -5.58
CA ASN A 46 0.16 -10.26 -5.79
C ASN A 46 1.30 -9.87 -6.74
N GLN A 47 1.04 -9.01 -7.74
CA GLN A 47 2.13 -8.44 -8.55
C GLN A 47 3.05 -7.56 -7.71
N ILE A 48 2.48 -6.70 -6.86
CA ILE A 48 3.26 -5.88 -5.93
C ILE A 48 4.07 -6.78 -5.00
N PHE A 49 3.43 -7.72 -4.30
CA PHE A 49 4.10 -8.58 -3.33
C PHE A 49 5.16 -9.51 -3.94
N ALA A 50 4.97 -9.95 -5.19
CA ALA A 50 5.95 -10.74 -5.93
C ALA A 50 7.19 -9.92 -6.34
N HIS A 51 7.08 -8.60 -6.47
CA HIS A 51 8.22 -7.75 -6.81
C HIS A 51 9.23 -7.62 -5.65
N GLY A 52 8.78 -7.64 -4.39
CA GLY A 52 9.66 -7.54 -3.23
C GLY A 52 10.12 -6.11 -2.88
N GLY A 53 9.65 -5.10 -3.61
CA GLY A 53 9.94 -3.69 -3.33
C GLY A 53 11.36 -3.25 -3.67
N SER A 54 11.76 -2.07 -3.18
CA SER A 54 13.07 -1.47 -3.47
C SER A 54 13.49 -0.44 -2.42
N GLN A 55 14.70 0.10 -2.57
CA GLN A 55 15.25 1.13 -1.68
C GLN A 55 14.66 2.54 -1.90
N GLY A 56 13.84 2.75 -2.94
CA GLY A 56 13.15 4.03 -3.18
C GLY A 56 13.99 5.15 -3.82
N GLY A 57 15.31 4.99 -3.92
CA GLY A 57 16.19 5.94 -4.61
C GLY A 57 16.21 7.32 -3.94
N MET A 58 15.56 8.31 -4.58
CA MET A 58 15.40 9.68 -4.06
C MET A 58 14.19 9.83 -3.13
N SER A 59 13.51 8.73 -2.82
CA SER A 59 12.36 8.69 -1.94
C SER A 59 12.50 7.51 -0.97
N PRO A 60 11.74 7.51 0.14
CA PRO A 60 11.71 6.37 1.01
C PRO A 60 11.26 5.10 0.26
N GLY A 61 11.89 3.99 0.60
CA GLY A 61 11.61 2.68 0.02
C GLY A 61 11.16 1.68 1.07
N THR A 62 10.66 0.55 0.59
CA THR A 62 10.25 -0.59 1.39
C THR A 62 10.61 -1.86 0.62
N ALA A 63 11.30 -2.80 1.25
CA ALA A 63 11.76 -4.03 0.61
C ALA A 63 11.44 -5.26 1.48
N TRP A 64 10.98 -6.33 0.85
CA TRP A 64 10.58 -7.58 1.51
C TRP A 64 10.97 -8.78 0.66
N LYS A 65 10.89 -9.98 1.24
CA LYS A 65 11.05 -11.21 0.47
C LYS A 65 9.83 -11.39 -0.44
N PRO A 66 9.99 -11.52 -1.77
CA PRO A 66 8.89 -11.83 -2.68
C PRO A 66 7.98 -12.94 -2.18
N SER A 67 6.68 -12.69 -2.21
CA SER A 67 5.64 -13.64 -1.80
C SER A 67 4.30 -13.31 -2.45
N GLY A 68 3.36 -14.24 -2.43
CA GLY A 68 1.96 -13.98 -2.76
C GLY A 68 1.08 -14.08 -1.51
N ILE A 69 -0.18 -13.71 -1.68
CA ILE A 69 -1.28 -14.02 -0.78
C ILE A 69 -2.37 -14.78 -1.55
N ASP A 70 -3.08 -15.67 -0.86
CA ASP A 70 -4.26 -16.32 -1.41
C ASP A 70 -5.53 -15.47 -1.25
N ALA A 71 -6.66 -15.99 -1.73
CA ALA A 71 -7.95 -15.30 -1.65
C ALA A 71 -8.46 -15.12 -0.21
N CYS A 72 -8.13 -16.04 0.70
CA CYS A 72 -8.53 -15.96 2.10
C CYS A 72 -7.72 -14.87 2.82
N GLU A 73 -6.40 -14.86 2.63
CA GLU A 73 -5.51 -13.82 3.13
C GLU A 73 -5.87 -12.45 2.57
N TYR A 74 -6.25 -12.36 1.29
CA TYR A 74 -6.73 -11.11 0.69
C TYR A 74 -8.05 -10.64 1.29
N ALA A 75 -9.02 -11.53 1.49
CA ALA A 75 -10.30 -11.16 2.10
C ALA A 75 -10.07 -10.62 3.53
N GLU A 76 -9.22 -11.29 4.32
CA GLU A 76 -8.85 -10.83 5.66
C GLU A 76 -8.15 -9.46 5.62
N LEU A 77 -7.21 -9.26 4.70
CA LEU A 77 -6.50 -7.99 4.54
C LEU A 77 -7.45 -6.86 4.10
N ALA A 78 -8.28 -7.11 3.10
CA ALA A 78 -9.23 -6.13 2.58
C ALA A 78 -10.23 -5.72 3.66
N GLU A 79 -10.73 -6.67 4.45
CA GLU A 79 -11.64 -6.37 5.55
C GLU A 79 -10.97 -5.56 6.66
N ALA A 80 -9.72 -5.90 7.00
CA ALA A 80 -8.96 -5.09 7.94
C ALA A 80 -8.74 -3.67 7.43
N VAL A 81 -8.48 -3.47 6.13
CA VAL A 81 -8.32 -2.13 5.55
C VAL A 81 -9.64 -1.34 5.55
N ARG A 82 -10.80 -1.99 5.37
CA ARG A 82 -12.11 -1.33 5.43
C ARG A 82 -12.48 -0.86 6.84
N THR A 83 -12.11 -1.63 7.84
CA THR A 83 -12.56 -1.43 9.23
C THR A 83 -11.55 -0.65 10.08
N LEU A 84 -10.28 -0.66 9.70
CA LEU A 84 -9.22 0.07 10.39
C LEU A 84 -9.35 1.57 10.14
N GLU A 85 -9.29 2.35 11.23
CA GLU A 85 -8.96 3.77 11.13
C GLU A 85 -7.44 3.92 10.90
N PRO A 86 -6.97 4.38 9.72
CA PRO A 86 -5.55 4.32 9.35
C PRO A 86 -4.64 5.06 10.33
N ARG A 87 -5.13 6.15 10.93
CA ARG A 87 -4.39 6.96 11.91
C ARG A 87 -3.95 6.16 13.14
N THR A 88 -4.62 5.06 13.46
CA THR A 88 -4.20 4.14 14.54
C THR A 88 -2.90 3.39 14.24
N LEU A 89 -2.42 3.46 12.98
CA LEU A 89 -1.13 2.95 12.55
C LEU A 89 -0.07 4.05 12.41
N ALA A 90 -0.31 5.30 12.81
CA ALA A 90 0.63 6.41 12.55
C ALA A 90 2.02 6.20 13.15
N ASP A 91 2.13 5.52 14.29
CA ASP A 91 3.38 5.11 14.93
C ASP A 91 4.02 3.86 14.28
N LYS A 92 3.23 3.13 13.48
CA LYS A 92 3.57 1.81 12.94
C LYS A 92 3.79 1.79 11.45
N ALA A 93 3.25 2.71 10.67
CA ALA A 93 3.28 2.71 9.21
C ALA A 93 3.42 4.13 8.63
N ARG A 94 4.25 4.27 7.59
CA ARG A 94 4.64 5.56 7.01
C ARG A 94 3.47 6.31 6.36
N TYR A 95 2.58 5.59 5.68
CA TYR A 95 1.46 6.17 4.93
C TYR A 95 0.11 5.97 5.61
N ALA A 96 0.11 5.81 6.94
CA ALA A 96 -1.08 5.68 7.78
C ALA A 96 -2.03 6.91 7.77
N HIS A 97 -1.68 7.99 7.07
CA HIS A 97 -2.57 9.13 6.85
C HIS A 97 -3.52 8.92 5.65
N VAL A 98 -3.28 7.92 4.81
CA VAL A 98 -4.13 7.60 3.65
C VAL A 98 -5.26 6.68 4.08
N ALA A 99 -6.51 7.11 3.91
CA ALA A 99 -7.66 6.20 4.01
C ALA A 99 -7.93 5.57 2.64
N PHE A 100 -7.63 4.28 2.51
CA PHE A 100 -7.91 3.54 1.29
C PHE A 100 -9.43 3.40 1.10
N ALA A 101 -9.88 3.64 -0.13
CA ALA A 101 -11.21 3.32 -0.58
C ALA A 101 -11.18 2.10 -1.50
N PHE A 102 -12.34 1.48 -1.72
CA PHE A 102 -12.49 0.36 -2.63
C PHE A 102 -13.40 0.79 -3.78
N ASP A 103 -13.02 0.43 -5.00
CA ASP A 103 -13.82 0.71 -6.20
C ASP A 103 -13.81 -0.53 -7.10
N SER A 104 -14.91 -1.28 -7.05
CA SER A 104 -15.06 -2.54 -7.79
C SER A 104 -15.04 -2.36 -9.31
N GLY A 105 -15.11 -1.12 -9.81
CA GLY A 105 -14.91 -0.82 -11.22
C GLY A 105 -13.54 -1.25 -11.76
N PHE A 106 -12.56 -1.46 -10.88
CA PHE A 106 -11.19 -1.85 -11.26
C PHE A 106 -10.85 -3.32 -10.96
N ASP A 107 -11.77 -4.11 -10.39
CA ASP A 107 -11.51 -5.50 -9.98
C ASP A 107 -11.12 -6.43 -11.14
N ARG A 108 -11.43 -6.04 -12.38
CA ARG A 108 -11.12 -6.80 -13.60
C ARG A 108 -9.74 -6.47 -14.18
N ILE A 109 -9.10 -5.39 -13.72
CA ILE A 109 -7.79 -5.00 -14.22
C ILE A 109 -6.74 -5.86 -13.52
N ALA A 110 -6.10 -6.75 -14.28
CA ALA A 110 -5.09 -7.64 -13.76
C ALA A 110 -3.71 -6.99 -13.74
N ASP A 111 -3.38 -6.11 -14.69
CA ASP A 111 -2.07 -5.48 -14.79
C ASP A 111 -1.94 -4.27 -13.85
N HIS A 112 -0.84 -4.22 -13.09
CA HIS A 112 -0.60 -3.18 -12.12
C HIS A 112 -0.48 -1.78 -12.76
N LEU A 113 0.21 -1.63 -13.89
CA LEU A 113 0.42 -0.32 -14.52
C LEU A 113 -0.88 0.19 -15.15
N GLU A 114 -1.61 -0.69 -15.84
CA GLU A 114 -2.95 -0.39 -16.35
C GLU A 114 -3.89 0.04 -15.21
N GLY A 115 -3.86 -0.69 -14.09
CA GLY A 115 -4.64 -0.39 -12.90
C GLY A 115 -4.32 0.99 -12.32
N VAL A 116 -3.02 1.30 -12.18
CA VAL A 116 -2.57 2.63 -11.72
C VAL A 116 -3.09 3.74 -12.62
N HIS A 117 -2.97 3.59 -13.95
CA HIS A 117 -3.45 4.59 -14.90
C HIS A 117 -4.95 4.79 -14.81
N ALA A 118 -5.74 3.72 -14.90
CA ALA A 118 -7.21 3.79 -14.87
C ALA A 118 -7.74 4.37 -13.55
N VAL A 119 -7.16 3.94 -12.42
CA VAL A 119 -7.53 4.45 -11.10
C VAL A 119 -7.23 5.93 -10.99
N CYS A 120 -6.02 6.36 -11.37
CA CYS A 120 -5.65 7.76 -11.24
C CYS A 120 -6.31 8.66 -12.29
N GLU A 121 -6.74 8.15 -13.44
CA GLU A 121 -7.61 8.90 -14.35
C GLU A 121 -8.93 9.29 -13.68
N LYS A 122 -9.54 8.34 -12.95
CA LYS A 122 -10.83 8.56 -12.27
C LYS A 122 -10.71 9.33 -10.95
N HIS A 123 -9.70 9.05 -10.13
CA HIS A 123 -9.68 9.43 -8.71
C HIS A 123 -8.67 10.51 -8.31
N ARG A 124 -7.73 10.89 -9.19
CA ARG A 124 -6.60 11.77 -8.84
C ARG A 124 -7.02 13.12 -8.26
N GLU A 125 -7.99 13.79 -8.87
CA GLU A 125 -8.43 15.11 -8.40
C GLU A 125 -9.06 15.04 -7.00
N ALA A 126 -9.93 14.05 -6.78
CA ALA A 126 -10.56 13.81 -5.48
C ALA A 126 -9.53 13.41 -4.42
N PHE A 127 -8.51 12.62 -4.80
CA PHE A 127 -7.42 12.25 -3.92
C PHE A 127 -6.57 13.45 -3.50
N HIS A 128 -6.14 14.29 -4.45
CA HIS A 128 -5.35 15.49 -4.13
C HIS A 128 -6.12 16.52 -3.31
N ARG A 129 -7.44 16.67 -3.50
CA ARG A 129 -8.27 17.51 -2.63
C ARG A 129 -8.23 17.00 -1.18
N ARG A 130 -8.52 15.72 -0.96
CA ARG A 130 -8.48 15.10 0.38
C ARG A 130 -7.12 15.24 1.07
N LEU A 131 -6.02 15.11 0.33
CA LEU A 131 -4.68 15.28 0.90
C LEU A 131 -4.39 16.72 1.33
N ARG A 132 -4.90 17.73 0.61
CA ARG A 132 -4.77 19.14 1.02
C ARG A 132 -5.56 19.41 2.29
N ASP A 133 -6.79 18.92 2.37
CA ASP A 133 -7.66 19.10 3.54
C ASP A 133 -7.10 18.42 4.81
N LEU A 134 -6.15 17.49 4.67
CA LEU A 134 -5.44 16.84 5.79
C LEU A 134 -4.17 17.58 6.23
N ALA A 135 -3.68 18.51 5.40
CA ALA A 135 -2.46 19.29 5.65
C ALA A 135 -2.75 20.66 6.29
N ASP A 136 -4.00 21.13 6.21
CA ASP A 136 -4.53 22.31 6.88
C ASP A 136 -5.01 21.98 8.31
#